data_AF-A0A9D7ZKT4-F1
#
_entry.id   AF-A0A9D7ZKT4-F1
#
_cell.length_a   1.000
_cell.length_b   1.000
_cell.length_c   1.000
_cell.angle_alpha   90.00
_cell.angle_beta   90.00
_cell.angle_gamma   90.00
#
_symmetry.space_group_name_H-M   'P 1'
#
loop_
_entity.id
_entity.type
_entity.pdbx_description
1 polymer ?
#
loop_
_entity_poly.entity_id
_entity_poly.type
_entity_poly.pdbx_seq_one_letter_code
_entity_poly.pdbx_strand_id
1 'polypeptide(L)'
;MKKLVTYSLAFFASLTLSSTVFGGVSNYDASSDGAMPACANGAVPAGTNLLSDPVCRTTPTVFKVTIYEMGLCKAHPFANGTGVTMDKTTCSVVFSNTAGSTADIASSIGGEDALEGNSFPPPEGTFKYPYAIMGTSFTVNTKVKGEVGTAFATKTYATAANGTFTDVTAGGSGVDYASPLANFGGGKCVSGYINGSTGVGTIDGYLTNSALVRRDDADFAGGICTGQTRLVGVFDLSSPFTITPNTRMVKFNFVLTDYGVQVEVDEDTDANPGRVRMITSAPFSAYFEAVE
;
A
#
# COMPACT_ATOMS: atom_id res chain seq x y z
N MET A 1 -45.53 -55.20 -19.82
CA MET A 1 -45.10 -53.82 -19.46
C MET A 1 -43.81 -53.52 -20.23
N LYS A 2 -43.87 -53.33 -21.55
CA LYS A 2 -43.69 -52.06 -22.30
C LYS A 2 -42.62 -51.10 -21.75
N LYS A 3 -41.43 -51.17 -22.38
CA LYS A 3 -40.52 -50.11 -22.91
C LYS A 3 -40.35 -48.82 -22.09
N LEU A 4 -39.11 -48.35 -21.90
CA LEU A 4 -38.43 -47.47 -22.86
C LEU A 4 -37.03 -47.09 -22.33
N VAL A 5 -35.99 -47.44 -23.09
CA VAL A 5 -34.67 -46.82 -23.01
C VAL A 5 -34.84 -45.39 -23.53
N THR A 6 -34.55 -44.38 -22.72
CA THR A 6 -34.55 -42.98 -23.18
C THR A 6 -33.16 -42.39 -22.96
N TYR A 7 -32.48 -42.17 -24.08
CA TYR A 7 -31.32 -41.31 -24.23
C TYR A 7 -31.63 -39.95 -23.63
N SER A 8 -30.88 -39.53 -22.60
CA SER A 8 -30.84 -38.13 -22.22
C SER A 8 -29.54 -37.53 -22.73
N LEU A 9 -29.74 -36.62 -23.66
CA LEU A 9 -28.78 -35.82 -24.39
C LEU A 9 -27.70 -35.26 -23.46
N ALA A 10 -26.43 -35.47 -23.83
CA ALA A 10 -25.31 -34.77 -23.27
C ALA A 10 -25.49 -33.26 -23.51
N PHE A 11 -25.86 -32.52 -22.47
CA PHE A 11 -25.59 -31.09 -22.41
C PHE A 11 -24.20 -30.95 -21.77
N PHE A 12 -23.16 -30.96 -22.60
CA PHE A 12 -21.95 -30.23 -22.24
C PHE A 12 -22.42 -28.78 -22.09
N ALA A 13 -22.68 -28.34 -20.85
CA ALA A 13 -22.52 -26.94 -20.54
C ALA A 13 -21.02 -26.67 -20.71
N SER A 14 -20.61 -26.42 -21.96
CA SER A 14 -19.38 -25.72 -22.25
C SER A 14 -19.61 -24.29 -21.76
N LEU A 15 -19.43 -24.09 -20.45
CA LEU A 15 -19.06 -22.77 -19.98
C LEU A 15 -17.60 -22.65 -20.36
N THR A 16 -17.35 -21.98 -21.47
CA THR A 16 -16.01 -21.49 -21.78
C THR A 16 -15.57 -20.67 -20.59
N LEU A 17 -14.67 -21.23 -19.77
CA LEU A 17 -13.92 -20.49 -18.77
C LEU A 17 -13.05 -19.51 -19.54
N SER A 18 -13.62 -18.34 -19.82
CA SER A 18 -12.87 -17.14 -20.14
C SER A 18 -11.96 -16.89 -18.95
N SER A 19 -10.65 -16.92 -19.20
CA SER A 19 -9.62 -16.54 -18.24
C SER A 19 -9.69 -15.04 -17.99
N THR A 20 -10.66 -14.59 -17.19
CA THR A 20 -10.59 -13.29 -16.54
C THR A 20 -9.61 -13.45 -15.39
N VAL A 21 -8.34 -13.17 -15.67
CA VAL A 21 -7.33 -12.96 -14.63
C VAL A 21 -7.81 -11.76 -13.81
N PHE A 22 -8.21 -11.97 -12.57
CA PHE A 22 -8.48 -10.87 -11.65
C PHE A 22 -7.15 -10.48 -10.98
N GLY A 23 -6.73 -9.23 -11.14
CA GLY A 23 -5.70 -8.66 -10.27
C GLY A 23 -6.33 -8.45 -8.90
N GLY A 24 -6.13 -9.39 -7.99
CA GLY A 24 -6.63 -9.32 -6.62
C GLY A 24 -5.64 -8.60 -5.72
N VAL A 25 -6.15 -7.79 -4.82
CA VAL A 25 -5.37 -7.26 -3.70
C VAL A 25 -5.70 -8.05 -2.44
N SER A 26 -4.69 -8.66 -1.81
CA SER A 26 -4.84 -9.37 -0.53
C SER A 26 -3.93 -8.74 0.54
N ASN A 27 -4.11 -9.08 1.80
CA ASN A 27 -3.37 -8.45 2.90
C ASN A 27 -2.74 -9.48 3.83
N TYR A 28 -1.49 -9.26 4.21
CA TYR A 28 -0.68 -10.13 5.06
C TYR A 28 -0.23 -9.45 6.36
N ASP A 29 0.06 -10.26 7.36
CA ASP A 29 0.50 -9.85 8.69
C ASP A 29 1.96 -9.39 8.70
N ALA A 30 2.24 -8.18 9.20
CA ALA A 30 3.58 -7.59 9.15
C ALA A 30 4.46 -8.08 10.30
N SER A 31 5.48 -8.88 10.00
CA SER A 31 6.64 -8.98 10.88
C SER A 31 7.95 -8.73 10.13
N SER A 32 8.69 -7.77 10.67
CA SER A 32 10.03 -7.27 10.35
C SER A 32 10.22 -6.54 9.02
N ASP A 33 9.90 -5.24 9.02
CA ASP A 33 10.78 -4.26 8.36
C ASP A 33 11.29 -3.25 9.40
N GLY A 34 12.59 -3.38 9.68
CA GLY A 34 13.25 -2.93 10.91
C GLY A 34 13.46 -1.42 10.98
N ALA A 35 12.73 -0.77 11.89
CA ALA A 35 13.16 0.38 12.71
C ALA A 35 11.97 0.92 13.53
N MET A 36 10.74 0.81 13.02
CA MET A 36 9.54 1.36 13.67
C MET A 36 8.69 0.26 14.34
N PRO A 37 8.46 0.31 15.66
CA PRO A 37 7.67 -0.72 16.35
C PRO A 37 6.18 -0.62 16.01
N ALA A 38 5.46 -1.73 16.16
CA ALA A 38 4.01 -1.70 16.19
C ALA A 38 3.51 -1.04 17.50
N CYS A 39 2.38 -0.34 17.44
CA CYS A 39 1.68 0.15 18.61
C CYS A 39 1.05 -1.05 19.33
N ALA A 40 1.70 -1.53 20.40
CA ALA A 40 1.32 -2.76 21.09
C ALA A 40 -0.15 -2.72 21.56
N ASN A 41 -0.96 -3.70 21.14
CA ASN A 41 -2.38 -3.82 21.49
C ASN A 41 -3.22 -2.54 21.17
N GLY A 42 -2.87 -1.82 20.10
CA GLY A 42 -3.53 -0.58 19.72
C GLY A 42 -3.28 0.56 20.71
N ALA A 43 -2.20 0.48 21.49
CA ALA A 43 -1.74 1.51 22.40
C ALA A 43 -0.31 1.95 22.03
N VAL A 44 -0.04 3.24 22.19
CA VAL A 44 1.33 3.76 22.10
C VAL A 44 2.14 3.17 23.28
N PRO A 45 3.34 2.60 23.06
CA PRO A 45 4.16 2.04 24.13
C PRO A 45 4.47 3.05 25.24
N ALA A 46 4.22 2.67 26.49
CA ALA A 46 4.54 3.50 27.67
C ALA A 46 6.05 3.44 27.98
N GLY A 47 6.68 4.60 28.20
CA GLY A 47 8.00 4.71 28.85
C GLY A 47 9.17 4.00 28.14
N THR A 48 9.04 3.65 26.87
CA THR A 48 10.21 3.16 26.11
C THR A 48 11.13 4.34 25.80
N ASN A 49 12.43 4.14 25.96
CA ASN A 49 13.50 4.94 25.35
C ASN A 49 13.31 4.94 23.82
N LEU A 50 12.34 5.71 23.34
CA LEU A 50 12.16 6.06 21.94
C LEU A 50 13.26 7.08 21.68
N LEU A 51 14.44 6.58 21.32
CA LEU A 51 15.58 7.41 20.97
C LEU A 51 15.14 8.32 19.81
N SER A 52 14.95 9.61 20.09
CA SER A 52 14.86 10.73 19.16
C SER A 52 13.68 10.82 18.17
N ASP A 53 12.71 9.90 18.15
CA ASP A 53 11.42 10.12 17.46
C ASP A 53 10.35 9.09 17.89
N PRO A 54 9.28 9.50 18.59
CA PRO A 54 8.37 8.56 19.25
C PRO A 54 7.23 8.13 18.31
N VAL A 55 7.59 7.28 17.34
CA VAL A 55 6.68 6.82 16.29
C VAL A 55 6.39 5.32 16.41
N CYS A 56 5.12 4.91 16.27
CA CYS A 56 4.72 3.51 16.13
C CYS A 56 3.76 3.29 14.96
N ARG A 57 3.64 2.06 14.47
CA ARG A 57 2.71 1.67 13.39
C ARG A 57 1.50 0.93 13.92
N THR A 58 0.35 1.11 13.29
CA THR A 58 -0.86 0.40 13.68
C THR A 58 -1.73 0.09 12.48
N THR A 59 -2.56 -0.95 12.59
CA THR A 59 -3.55 -1.31 11.58
C THR A 59 -4.60 -0.20 11.42
N PRO A 60 -4.78 0.37 10.23
CA PRO A 60 -5.90 1.26 9.94
C PRO A 60 -7.24 0.54 10.00
N THR A 61 -8.29 1.26 10.37
CA THR A 61 -9.68 0.84 10.11
C THR A 61 -10.13 1.19 8.70
N VAL A 62 -9.48 2.16 8.06
CA VAL A 62 -9.68 2.52 6.64
C VAL A 62 -8.31 2.74 6.01
N PHE A 63 -8.06 2.13 4.86
CA PHE A 63 -6.86 2.36 4.07
C PHE A 63 -7.22 2.30 2.59
N LYS A 64 -7.55 3.46 2.00
CA LYS A 64 -7.92 3.54 0.59
C LYS A 64 -6.77 4.02 -0.25
N VAL A 65 -6.51 3.28 -1.32
CA VAL A 65 -5.53 3.61 -2.35
C VAL A 65 -6.23 3.59 -3.71
N THR A 66 -5.84 4.51 -4.59
CA THR A 66 -6.31 4.51 -5.98
C THR A 66 -5.23 3.89 -6.87
N ILE A 67 -5.56 2.81 -7.58
CA ILE A 67 -4.66 2.07 -8.45
C ILE A 67 -5.04 2.35 -9.91
N TYR A 68 -4.07 2.79 -10.72
CA TYR A 68 -4.25 3.07 -12.14
C TYR A 68 -3.75 1.95 -13.03
N GLU A 69 -2.66 1.29 -12.64
CA GLU A 69 -2.02 0.27 -13.45
C GLU A 69 -1.21 -0.67 -12.55
N MET A 70 -1.16 -1.95 -12.91
CA MET A 70 -0.20 -2.90 -12.36
C MET A 70 0.44 -3.67 -13.50
N GLY A 71 1.70 -4.07 -13.32
CA GLY A 71 2.41 -4.83 -14.33
C GLY A 71 3.66 -5.49 -13.81
N LEU A 72 4.33 -6.21 -14.71
CA LEU A 72 5.48 -7.03 -14.42
C LEU A 72 6.62 -6.66 -15.37
N CYS A 73 7.80 -6.32 -14.84
CA CYS A 73 8.97 -5.99 -15.64
C CYS A 73 10.12 -6.99 -15.45
N LYS A 74 10.90 -7.17 -16.52
CA LYS A 74 12.14 -7.95 -16.50
C LYS A 74 13.35 -7.13 -16.06
N ALA A 75 13.34 -5.82 -16.32
CA ALA A 75 14.34 -4.88 -15.85
C ALA A 75 13.68 -3.79 -14.97
N HIS A 76 14.48 -3.15 -14.12
CA HIS A 76 13.99 -2.09 -13.25
C HIS A 76 13.62 -0.85 -14.08
N PRO A 77 12.35 -0.40 -14.11
CA PRO A 77 11.84 0.58 -15.07
C PRO A 77 12.36 2.01 -14.89
N PHE A 78 13.00 2.33 -13.76
CA PHE A 78 13.64 3.63 -13.54
C PHE A 78 15.16 3.58 -13.51
N ALA A 79 15.78 2.39 -13.45
CA ALA A 79 17.21 2.21 -13.16
C ALA A 79 17.78 3.19 -12.10
N ASN A 80 16.98 3.55 -11.10
CA ASN A 80 17.23 4.54 -10.04
C ASN A 80 17.48 6.00 -10.48
N GLY A 81 17.29 6.35 -11.76
CA GLY A 81 17.46 7.73 -12.25
C GLY A 81 16.40 8.71 -11.75
N THR A 82 16.76 9.97 -11.54
CA THR A 82 15.85 11.12 -11.30
C THR A 82 15.60 11.88 -12.60
N GLY A 83 14.43 12.51 -12.76
CA GLY A 83 14.06 13.20 -14.01
C GLY A 83 13.80 12.27 -15.20
N VAL A 84 13.92 10.95 -15.00
CA VAL A 84 13.72 9.95 -16.06
C VAL A 84 12.25 9.56 -16.17
N THR A 85 11.83 9.22 -17.38
CA THR A 85 10.53 8.62 -17.64
C THR A 85 10.59 7.13 -17.35
N MET A 86 9.53 6.57 -16.75
CA MET A 86 9.39 5.13 -16.55
C MET A 86 9.56 4.38 -17.89
N ASP A 87 10.59 3.54 -17.98
CA ASP A 87 10.82 2.68 -19.13
C ASP A 87 9.98 1.41 -19.03
N LYS A 88 8.93 1.32 -19.85
CA LYS A 88 8.02 0.17 -19.91
C LYS A 88 8.41 -0.87 -20.97
N THR A 89 9.54 -0.72 -21.67
CA THR A 89 9.92 -1.62 -22.78
C THR A 89 10.10 -3.09 -22.36
N THR A 90 10.45 -3.32 -21.09
CA THR A 90 10.61 -4.68 -20.53
C THR A 90 9.42 -5.13 -19.68
N CYS A 91 8.32 -4.36 -19.71
CA CYS A 91 7.17 -4.53 -18.85
C CYS A 91 5.96 -5.07 -19.60
N SER A 92 5.10 -5.77 -18.86
CA SER A 92 3.80 -6.25 -19.33
C SER A 92 2.73 -5.81 -18.34
N VAL A 93 1.71 -5.10 -18.83
CA VAL A 93 0.59 -4.64 -18.02
C VAL A 93 -0.33 -5.84 -17.72
N VAL A 94 -0.73 -6.00 -16.47
CA VAL A 94 -1.68 -7.03 -16.02
C VAL A 94 -3.01 -6.44 -15.55
N PHE A 95 -3.03 -5.15 -15.24
CA PHE A 95 -4.24 -4.40 -14.89
C PHE A 95 -4.11 -2.94 -15.33
N SER A 96 -5.19 -2.34 -15.83
CA SER A 96 -5.26 -0.89 -16.04
C SER A 96 -6.66 -0.30 -15.87
N ASN A 97 -6.71 0.90 -15.29
CA ASN A 97 -7.87 1.78 -15.24
C ASN A 97 -7.40 3.24 -15.35
N THR A 98 -7.80 3.92 -16.41
CA THR A 98 -7.40 5.31 -16.67
C THR A 98 -8.01 6.32 -15.68
N ALA A 99 -9.20 6.03 -15.16
CA ALA A 99 -9.84 6.81 -14.10
C ALA A 99 -9.28 6.47 -12.69
N GLY A 100 -8.63 5.31 -12.57
CA GLY A 100 -8.19 4.73 -11.30
C GLY A 100 -9.30 3.92 -10.63
N SER A 101 -8.91 2.83 -9.97
CA SER A 101 -9.76 2.01 -9.11
C SER A 101 -9.40 2.29 -7.66
N THR A 102 -10.35 2.77 -6.86
CA THR A 102 -10.12 2.95 -5.42
C THR A 102 -10.53 1.69 -4.67
N ALA A 103 -9.64 1.14 -3.85
CA ALA A 103 -9.90 -0.03 -3.01
C ALA A 103 -9.61 0.30 -1.55
N ASP A 104 -10.46 -0.16 -0.62
CA ASP A 104 -10.28 -0.03 0.82
C ASP A 104 -9.66 -1.30 1.41
N ILE A 105 -8.33 -1.33 1.40
CA ILE A 105 -7.57 -2.53 1.71
C ILE A 105 -7.69 -2.92 3.20
N ALA A 106 -8.02 -1.96 4.06
CA ALA A 106 -8.30 -2.23 5.47
C ALA A 106 -9.64 -2.95 5.69
N SER A 107 -10.58 -2.86 4.76
CA SER A 107 -11.87 -3.58 4.85
C SER A 107 -11.74 -5.06 4.45
N SER A 108 -10.68 -5.39 3.71
CA SER A 108 -10.44 -6.70 3.12
C SER A 108 -9.20 -7.39 3.69
N ILE A 109 -8.85 -7.10 4.95
CA ILE A 109 -7.79 -7.84 5.66
C ILE A 109 -8.17 -9.32 5.73
N GLY A 110 -7.31 -10.19 5.18
CA GLY A 110 -7.58 -11.63 5.06
C GLY A 110 -8.57 -12.01 3.95
N GLY A 111 -8.95 -11.06 3.09
CA GLY A 111 -9.81 -11.27 1.92
C GLY A 111 -9.17 -10.75 0.63
N GLU A 112 -9.99 -10.61 -0.42
CA GLU A 112 -9.58 -10.08 -1.72
C GLU A 112 -10.51 -8.94 -2.14
N ASP A 113 -9.91 -7.82 -2.59
CA ASP A 113 -10.66 -6.75 -3.26
C ASP A 113 -10.57 -6.91 -4.77
N ALA A 114 -11.73 -6.81 -5.43
CA ALA A 114 -11.81 -6.72 -6.88
C ALA A 114 -11.54 -5.28 -7.32
N LEU A 115 -10.56 -5.10 -8.21
CA LEU A 115 -10.32 -3.81 -8.83
C LEU A 115 -11.25 -3.61 -10.04
N GLU A 116 -11.84 -2.43 -10.14
CA GLU A 116 -12.61 -2.02 -11.30
C GLU A 116 -11.66 -1.60 -12.41
N GLY A 117 -11.70 -2.28 -13.55
CA GLY A 117 -10.83 -1.95 -14.69
C GLY A 117 -10.67 -3.09 -15.68
N ASN A 118 -9.65 -2.98 -16.52
CA ASN A 118 -9.28 -4.01 -17.46
C ASN A 118 -8.16 -4.85 -16.88
N SER A 119 -8.32 -6.17 -16.93
CA SER A 119 -7.28 -7.11 -16.56
C SER A 119 -6.76 -7.85 -17.79
N PHE A 120 -5.46 -8.13 -17.78
CA PHE A 120 -4.76 -8.77 -18.89
C PHE A 120 -3.97 -9.96 -18.37
N PRO A 121 -3.99 -11.11 -19.06
CA PRO A 121 -3.18 -12.24 -18.66
C PRO A 121 -1.68 -11.87 -18.77
N PRO A 122 -0.87 -12.11 -17.73
CA PRO A 122 0.56 -11.90 -17.82
C PRO A 122 1.17 -12.85 -18.87
N PRO A 123 2.11 -12.38 -19.71
CA PRO A 123 2.79 -13.27 -20.64
C PRO A 123 3.70 -14.23 -19.87
N GLU A 124 3.88 -15.44 -20.42
CA GLU A 124 4.81 -16.42 -19.87
C GLU A 124 6.24 -15.86 -19.80
N GLY A 125 6.93 -16.21 -18.72
CA GLY A 125 8.31 -15.81 -18.49
C GLY A 125 8.60 -15.47 -17.05
N THR A 126 9.86 -15.10 -16.81
CA THR A 126 10.36 -14.77 -15.48
C THR A 126 10.42 -13.26 -15.29
N PHE A 127 9.88 -12.77 -14.17
CA PHE A 127 9.79 -11.36 -13.83
C PHE A 127 10.37 -11.11 -12.44
N LYS A 128 11.20 -10.08 -12.34
CA LYS A 128 11.85 -9.66 -11.09
C LYS A 128 11.25 -8.39 -10.52
N TYR A 129 10.66 -7.54 -11.38
CA TYR A 129 10.22 -6.21 -11.01
C TYR A 129 8.72 -5.98 -11.28
N PRO A 130 7.82 -6.56 -10.46
CA PRO A 130 6.45 -6.07 -10.38
C PRO A 130 6.39 -4.57 -10.09
N TYR A 131 5.35 -3.91 -10.59
CA TYR A 131 5.08 -2.53 -10.25
C TYR A 131 3.58 -2.25 -10.12
N ALA A 132 3.27 -1.19 -9.37
CA ALA A 132 1.94 -0.60 -9.27
C ALA A 132 2.04 0.92 -9.45
N ILE A 133 1.18 1.48 -10.30
CA ILE A 133 1.00 2.92 -10.48
C ILE A 133 -0.24 3.33 -9.68
N MET A 134 -0.04 4.15 -8.66
CA MET A 134 -1.06 4.55 -7.70
C MET A 134 -1.23 6.07 -7.67
N GLY A 135 -2.33 6.53 -7.07
CA GLY A 135 -2.48 7.91 -6.63
C GLY A 135 -1.48 8.26 -5.53
N THR A 136 -1.24 9.55 -5.34
CA THR A 136 -0.28 10.07 -4.34
C THR A 136 -0.96 10.49 -3.05
N SER A 137 -2.16 9.98 -2.80
CA SER A 137 -2.87 10.17 -1.55
C SER A 137 -3.45 8.85 -1.08
N PHE A 138 -3.29 8.60 0.22
CA PHE A 138 -3.82 7.43 0.90
C PHE A 138 -4.88 7.90 1.89
N THR A 139 -6.11 7.40 1.76
CA THR A 139 -7.14 7.72 2.74
C THR A 139 -6.98 6.81 3.93
N VAL A 140 -6.70 7.38 5.09
CA VAL A 140 -6.48 6.64 6.33
C VAL A 140 -7.47 7.03 7.40
N ASN A 141 -7.85 6.07 8.23
CA ASN A 141 -8.57 6.28 9.48
C ASN A 141 -8.13 5.20 10.46
N THR A 142 -7.84 5.57 11.70
CA THR A 142 -7.59 4.60 12.76
C THR A 142 -7.99 5.18 14.12
N LYS A 143 -8.00 4.31 15.13
CA LYS A 143 -8.12 4.67 16.53
C LYS A 143 -6.99 4.03 17.32
N VAL A 144 -6.34 4.82 18.16
CA VAL A 144 -5.28 4.35 19.04
C VAL A 144 -5.48 4.84 20.46
N LYS A 145 -5.11 4.02 21.42
CA LYS A 145 -5.00 4.45 22.81
C LYS A 145 -3.67 5.16 23.00
N GLY A 146 -3.68 6.25 23.73
CA GLY A 146 -2.47 7.00 24.07
C GLY A 146 -2.71 7.82 25.32
N GLU A 147 -1.65 8.38 25.92
CA GLU A 147 -1.81 9.13 27.16
C GLU A 147 -0.62 10.03 27.53
N VAL A 148 -0.77 10.76 28.64
CA VAL A 148 0.19 11.67 29.24
C VAL A 148 0.57 11.16 30.64
N GLY A 149 1.83 10.82 30.89
CA GLY A 149 2.26 10.49 32.25
C GLY A 149 1.85 9.08 32.72
N THR A 150 1.22 8.90 33.88
CA THR A 150 1.13 7.57 34.56
C THR A 150 -0.12 6.72 34.28
N ALA A 151 -1.04 7.11 33.40
CA ALA A 151 -2.33 6.44 33.18
C ALA A 151 -2.54 5.98 31.71
N PHE A 152 -1.50 5.35 31.12
CA PHE A 152 -1.21 5.14 29.68
C PHE A 152 -2.31 4.56 28.75
N ALA A 153 -3.53 4.34 29.25
CA ALA A 153 -4.64 3.70 28.54
C ALA A 153 -6.02 4.38 28.73
N THR A 154 -6.10 5.60 29.28
CA THR A 154 -7.40 6.25 29.57
C THR A 154 -8.02 7.02 28.39
N LYS A 155 -7.21 7.44 27.41
CA LYS A 155 -7.67 8.20 26.24
C LYS A 155 -7.59 7.39 24.96
N THR A 156 -8.57 7.62 24.09
CA THR A 156 -8.59 7.10 22.73
C THR A 156 -8.52 8.27 21.76
N TYR A 157 -7.56 8.23 20.86
CA TYR A 157 -7.37 9.20 19.79
C TYR A 157 -7.77 8.59 18.45
N ALA A 158 -8.26 9.42 17.53
CA ALA A 158 -8.59 9.01 16.18
C ALA A 158 -8.07 10.01 15.15
N THR A 159 -7.98 9.58 13.89
CA THR A 159 -7.59 10.44 12.77
C THR A 159 -8.53 11.64 12.63
N ALA A 160 -7.99 12.85 12.51
CA ALA A 160 -8.74 14.07 12.26
C ALA A 160 -8.68 14.49 10.78
N ALA A 161 -9.63 15.34 10.34
CA ALA A 161 -9.79 15.75 8.94
C ALA A 161 -8.60 16.48 8.32
N ASN A 162 -7.66 16.95 9.14
CA ASN A 162 -6.48 17.73 8.77
C ASN A 162 -5.18 16.92 8.91
N GLY A 163 -5.25 15.61 9.12
CA GLY A 163 -4.07 14.74 9.31
C GLY A 163 -3.46 14.81 10.71
N THR A 164 -4.13 15.44 11.67
CA THR A 164 -3.77 15.38 13.08
C THR A 164 -4.60 14.31 13.79
N PHE A 165 -4.87 14.49 15.08
CA PHE A 165 -5.68 13.60 15.89
C PHE A 165 -6.87 14.34 16.52
N THR A 166 -7.84 13.58 17.03
CA THR A 166 -8.93 14.06 17.89
C THR A 166 -9.11 13.12 19.08
N ASP A 167 -9.44 13.67 20.25
CA ASP A 167 -9.71 12.90 21.48
C ASP A 167 -11.16 12.39 21.48
N VAL A 168 -11.32 11.10 21.24
CA VAL A 168 -12.63 10.42 21.21
C VAL A 168 -13.23 10.31 22.61
N THR A 169 -12.40 10.17 23.65
CA THR A 169 -12.87 10.13 25.04
C THR A 169 -13.47 11.48 25.46
N ALA A 170 -13.00 12.58 24.87
CA ALA A 170 -13.56 13.93 25.05
C ALA A 170 -14.73 14.26 24.10
N GLY A 171 -15.26 13.28 23.36
CA GLY A 171 -16.39 13.47 22.44
C GLY A 171 -16.01 13.78 20.98
N GLY A 172 -14.72 13.72 20.64
CA GLY A 172 -14.24 13.79 19.26
C GLY A 172 -14.68 12.59 18.41
N SER A 173 -14.61 12.72 17.09
CA SER A 173 -14.95 11.66 16.15
C SER A 173 -13.87 11.49 15.09
N GLY A 174 -13.41 10.25 14.91
CA GLY A 174 -12.47 9.90 13.84
C GLY A 174 -13.12 10.02 12.47
N VAL A 175 -12.37 10.51 11.50
CA VAL A 175 -12.81 10.70 10.12
C VAL A 175 -11.74 10.24 9.13
N ASP A 176 -12.19 9.86 7.94
CA ASP A 176 -11.31 9.54 6.82
C ASP A 176 -10.47 10.77 6.44
N TYR A 177 -9.16 10.60 6.41
CA TYR A 177 -8.22 11.65 6.01
C TYR A 177 -7.41 11.21 4.80
N ALA A 178 -7.47 12.00 3.74
CA ALA A 178 -6.65 11.82 2.54
C ALA A 178 -5.23 12.35 2.81
N SER A 179 -4.35 11.48 3.32
CA SER A 179 -2.94 11.79 3.57
C SER A 179 -2.20 11.97 2.25
N PRO A 180 -1.67 13.18 1.93
CA PRO A 180 -0.93 13.39 0.69
C PRO A 180 0.53 12.99 0.85
N LEU A 181 1.07 12.26 -0.12
CA LEU A 181 2.50 11.99 -0.27
C LEU A 181 3.06 12.87 -1.39
N ALA A 182 3.75 13.94 -1.00
CA ALA A 182 4.30 14.91 -1.94
C ALA A 182 5.84 15.04 -1.88
N ASN A 183 6.48 14.39 -0.92
CA ASN A 183 7.95 14.35 -0.78
C ASN A 183 8.32 13.20 0.16
N PHE A 184 9.42 12.50 -0.09
CA PHE A 184 9.94 11.46 0.83
C PHE A 184 10.97 12.00 1.84
N GLY A 185 11.31 13.29 1.76
CA GLY A 185 12.31 13.91 2.62
C GLY A 185 12.22 15.43 2.65
N GLY A 186 13.22 16.08 3.25
CA GLY A 186 13.26 17.53 3.44
C GLY A 186 14.40 18.22 2.67
N GLY A 187 14.29 19.55 2.53
CA GLY A 187 15.34 20.42 1.98
C GLY A 187 15.52 20.39 0.46
N LYS A 188 14.91 19.42 -0.24
CA LYS A 188 14.87 19.30 -1.70
C LYS A 188 13.72 18.39 -2.13
N CYS A 189 13.56 18.17 -3.44
CA CYS A 189 12.60 17.20 -3.94
C CYS A 189 13.17 15.78 -3.85
N VAL A 190 12.86 15.09 -2.75
CA VAL A 190 13.17 13.67 -2.58
C VAL A 190 12.01 12.86 -3.16
N SER A 191 12.08 12.62 -4.46
CA SER A 191 11.03 11.92 -5.21
C SER A 191 11.15 10.39 -5.19
N GLY A 192 12.12 9.83 -4.46
CA GLY A 192 12.31 8.39 -4.36
C GLY A 192 12.53 7.92 -2.92
N TYR A 193 11.86 6.84 -2.55
CA TYR A 193 12.17 6.01 -1.41
C TYR A 193 12.75 4.70 -1.94
N ILE A 194 13.99 4.37 -1.58
CA ILE A 194 14.75 3.31 -2.25
C ILE A 194 15.09 2.22 -1.24
N ASN A 195 14.95 0.97 -1.65
CA ASN A 195 15.25 -0.24 -0.87
C ASN A 195 14.45 -0.36 0.45
N GLY A 196 13.17 0.03 0.46
CA GLY A 196 12.27 -0.34 1.55
C GLY A 196 12.14 -1.86 1.62
N SER A 197 12.17 -2.50 2.79
CA SER A 197 12.14 -3.97 2.82
C SER A 197 10.73 -4.51 3.03
N THR A 198 10.47 -5.68 2.45
CA THR A 198 9.11 -6.26 2.34
C THR A 198 9.06 -7.70 2.82
N GLY A 199 10.14 -8.19 3.44
CA GLY A 199 10.30 -9.60 3.83
C GLY A 199 10.61 -10.55 2.66
N VAL A 200 10.12 -10.28 1.45
CA VAL A 200 10.37 -11.09 0.23
C VAL A 200 11.31 -10.44 -0.80
N GLY A 201 11.71 -9.20 -0.54
CA GLY A 201 12.58 -8.39 -1.40
C GLY A 201 12.58 -6.95 -0.91
N THR A 202 12.90 -6.03 -1.81
CA THR A 202 12.75 -4.60 -1.54
C THR A 202 11.68 -3.96 -2.42
N ILE A 203 11.23 -2.78 -2.01
CA ILE A 203 10.35 -1.91 -2.76
C ILE A 203 10.98 -0.52 -2.88
N ASP A 204 10.94 0.01 -4.09
CA ASP A 204 11.22 1.40 -4.40
C ASP A 204 9.92 2.15 -4.67
N GLY A 205 9.77 3.34 -4.11
CA GLY A 205 8.65 4.24 -4.37
C GLY A 205 9.11 5.49 -5.12
N TYR A 206 8.46 5.82 -6.23
CA TYR A 206 8.81 6.97 -7.07
C TYR A 206 7.63 7.93 -7.23
N LEU A 207 7.81 9.21 -6.86
CA LEU A 207 6.88 10.29 -7.16
C LEU A 207 7.09 10.75 -8.61
N THR A 208 6.03 10.69 -9.39
CA THR A 208 6.03 10.98 -10.84
C THR A 208 4.86 11.88 -11.22
N ASN A 209 4.96 12.55 -12.36
CA ASN A 209 3.82 13.23 -12.98
C ASN A 209 2.92 12.24 -13.74
N SER A 210 1.89 12.73 -14.44
CA SER A 210 0.94 11.88 -15.17
C SER A 210 1.55 11.18 -16.39
N ALA A 211 2.66 11.71 -16.91
CA ALA A 211 3.48 11.10 -17.97
C ALA A 211 4.53 10.12 -17.41
N LEU A 212 4.49 9.81 -16.12
CA LEU A 212 5.40 8.91 -15.42
C LEU A 212 6.87 9.37 -15.46
N VAL A 213 7.09 10.68 -15.59
CA VAL A 213 8.41 11.30 -15.38
C VAL A 213 8.61 11.48 -13.89
N ARG A 214 9.69 10.88 -13.36
CA ARG A 214 10.07 11.03 -11.95
C ARG A 214 10.48 12.48 -11.67
N ARG A 215 9.94 13.04 -10.59
CA ARG A 215 10.25 14.42 -10.18
C ARG A 215 11.73 14.55 -9.77
N ASP A 216 12.30 15.73 -9.89
CA ASP A 216 13.68 16.00 -9.52
C ASP A 216 13.85 17.32 -8.74
N ASP A 217 15.09 17.69 -8.43
CA ASP A 217 15.38 18.86 -7.61
C ASP A 217 14.90 20.19 -8.24
N ALA A 218 14.73 20.27 -9.57
CA ALA A 218 14.16 21.45 -10.21
C ALA A 218 12.64 21.60 -9.95
N ASP A 219 11.99 20.53 -9.50
CA ASP A 219 10.57 20.51 -9.17
C ASP A 219 10.28 20.86 -7.69
N PHE A 220 11.29 21.24 -6.92
CA PHE A 220 11.15 21.55 -5.49
C PHE A 220 10.61 22.97 -5.27
N ALA A 221 9.42 23.07 -4.64
CA ALA A 221 8.90 24.34 -4.16
C ALA A 221 8.03 24.13 -2.92
N GLY A 222 8.06 25.08 -1.98
CA GLY A 222 7.21 25.04 -0.78
C GLY A 222 7.44 23.82 0.12
N GLY A 223 8.63 23.21 0.10
CA GLY A 223 8.95 22.02 0.89
C GLY A 223 8.56 20.69 0.26
N ILE A 224 8.00 20.69 -0.96
CA ILE A 224 7.50 19.48 -1.63
C ILE A 224 8.04 19.31 -3.05
N CYS A 225 7.93 18.10 -3.59
CA CYS A 225 8.01 17.87 -5.03
C CYS A 225 6.70 18.32 -5.69
N THR A 226 6.71 19.46 -6.38
CA THR A 226 5.52 19.95 -7.11
C THR A 226 5.20 19.04 -8.29
N GLY A 227 3.99 19.09 -8.85
CA GLY A 227 3.64 18.39 -10.12
C GLY A 227 3.62 16.87 -10.07
N GLN A 228 3.87 16.26 -8.91
CA GLN A 228 3.61 14.84 -8.70
C GLN A 228 2.10 14.57 -8.77
N THR A 229 1.71 13.47 -9.41
CA THR A 229 0.32 13.01 -9.51
C THR A 229 0.19 11.49 -9.41
N ARG A 230 1.32 10.78 -9.44
CA ARG A 230 1.40 9.32 -9.44
C ARG A 230 2.54 8.86 -8.55
N LEU A 231 2.28 7.82 -7.77
CA LEU A 231 3.27 7.08 -7.02
C LEU A 231 3.47 5.75 -7.73
N VAL A 232 4.69 5.46 -8.15
CA VAL A 232 5.03 4.17 -8.74
C VAL A 232 5.80 3.36 -7.71
N GLY A 233 5.20 2.28 -7.22
CA GLY A 233 5.89 1.26 -6.44
C GLY A 233 6.52 0.23 -7.37
N VAL A 234 7.81 -0.03 -7.24
CA VAL A 234 8.55 -1.04 -8.00
C VAL A 234 9.19 -2.00 -7.03
N PHE A 235 8.96 -3.29 -7.22
CA PHE A 235 9.55 -4.33 -6.41
C PHE A 235 10.88 -4.78 -6.98
N ASP A 236 11.85 -5.07 -6.13
CA ASP A 236 13.02 -5.87 -6.48
C ASP A 236 12.97 -7.17 -5.68
N LEU A 237 12.41 -8.20 -6.32
CA LEU A 237 12.22 -9.50 -5.68
C LEU A 237 13.57 -10.22 -5.53
N SER A 238 13.81 -10.74 -4.33
CA SER A 238 14.98 -11.59 -4.05
C SER A 238 14.98 -12.87 -4.90
N SER A 239 13.78 -13.39 -5.18
CA SER A 239 13.51 -14.52 -6.05
C SER A 239 12.49 -14.11 -7.12
N PRO A 240 12.90 -13.99 -8.40
CA PRO A 240 11.95 -13.75 -9.49
C PRO A 240 10.89 -14.85 -9.57
N PHE A 241 9.64 -14.50 -9.86
CA PHE A 241 8.60 -15.49 -10.11
C PHE A 241 8.46 -15.75 -11.62
N THR A 242 8.00 -16.95 -11.94
CA THR A 242 7.80 -17.39 -13.32
C THR A 242 6.31 -17.55 -13.58
N ILE A 243 5.83 -16.85 -14.61
CA ILE A 243 4.49 -17.04 -15.16
C ILE A 243 4.55 -18.24 -16.10
N THR A 244 3.74 -19.25 -15.82
CA THR A 244 3.59 -20.46 -16.61
C THR A 244 2.18 -20.49 -17.22
N PRO A 245 1.89 -21.41 -18.17
CA PRO A 245 0.51 -21.64 -18.62
C PRO A 245 -0.46 -22.01 -17.49
N ASN A 246 0.06 -22.42 -16.33
CA ASN A 246 -0.74 -22.73 -15.15
C ASN A 246 -1.04 -21.50 -14.29
N THR A 247 -0.29 -20.41 -14.40
CA THR A 247 -0.57 -19.22 -13.59
C THR A 247 -1.96 -18.67 -13.90
N ARG A 248 -2.82 -18.65 -12.88
CA ARG A 248 -4.21 -18.18 -12.96
C ARG A 248 -4.35 -16.73 -12.60
N MET A 249 -3.51 -16.24 -11.68
CA MET A 249 -3.52 -14.85 -11.24
C MET A 249 -2.19 -14.39 -10.67
N VAL A 250 -2.02 -13.07 -10.66
CA VAL A 250 -0.98 -12.37 -9.90
C VAL A 250 -1.68 -11.49 -8.90
N LYS A 251 -1.33 -11.65 -7.62
CA LYS A 251 -1.89 -10.87 -6.52
C LYS A 251 -0.89 -9.82 -6.08
N PHE A 252 -1.39 -8.62 -5.84
CA PHE A 252 -0.63 -7.55 -5.22
C PHE A 252 -1.09 -7.41 -3.78
N ASN A 253 -0.23 -7.73 -2.83
CA ASN A 253 -0.62 -7.75 -1.43
C ASN A 253 -0.13 -6.50 -0.72
N PHE A 254 -1.02 -5.75 -0.07
CA PHE A 254 -0.55 -4.73 0.90
C PHE A 254 -0.31 -5.40 2.24
N VAL A 255 0.55 -4.80 3.04
CA VAL A 255 0.81 -5.22 4.42
C VAL A 255 0.26 -4.12 5.31
N LEU A 256 -0.86 -4.37 5.97
CA LEU A 256 -1.52 -3.40 6.85
C LEU A 256 -1.68 -3.86 8.30
N THR A 257 -1.53 -5.15 8.62
CA THR A 257 -1.57 -5.55 10.03
C THR A 257 -0.35 -4.97 10.73
N ASP A 258 -0.56 -4.22 11.82
CA ASP A 258 0.47 -3.46 12.53
C ASP A 258 1.27 -2.50 11.62
N TYR A 259 0.63 -2.07 10.52
CA TYR A 259 1.25 -1.29 9.45
C TYR A 259 0.22 -0.39 8.76
N GLY A 260 0.64 0.45 7.81
CA GLY A 260 -0.26 1.28 7.00
C GLY A 260 -0.62 2.63 7.63
N VAL A 261 -0.69 2.74 8.96
CA VAL A 261 -0.75 4.03 9.67
C VAL A 261 0.41 4.18 10.62
N GLN A 262 1.00 5.36 10.61
CA GLN A 262 2.00 5.83 11.56
C GLN A 262 1.30 6.72 12.59
N VAL A 263 1.65 6.49 13.86
CA VAL A 263 1.25 7.31 15.00
C VAL A 263 2.50 7.90 15.61
N GLU A 264 2.54 9.21 15.68
CA GLU A 264 3.61 9.96 16.34
C GLU A 264 3.08 10.52 17.65
N VAL A 265 3.91 10.50 18.69
CA VAL A 265 3.56 11.08 19.99
C VAL A 265 4.50 12.20 20.40
N ASP A 266 4.17 12.91 21.47
CA ASP A 266 5.06 13.89 22.09
C ASP A 266 6.19 13.17 22.84
N GLU A 267 7.40 13.72 22.77
CA GLU A 267 8.60 13.14 23.37
C GLU A 267 8.62 13.25 24.90
N ASP A 268 9.51 12.51 25.56
CA ASP A 268 9.66 12.55 27.03
C ASP A 268 10.02 13.96 27.57
N THR A 269 10.59 14.82 26.71
CA THR A 269 10.96 16.19 27.08
C THR A 269 9.84 17.22 26.91
N ASP A 270 8.71 16.83 26.30
CA ASP A 270 7.56 17.71 26.11
C ASP A 270 6.72 17.84 27.38
N ALA A 271 5.86 18.86 27.43
CA ALA A 271 4.96 19.09 28.56
C ALA A 271 3.96 17.93 28.80
N ASN A 272 3.79 17.02 27.83
CA ASN A 272 2.81 15.93 27.85
C ASN A 272 3.35 14.67 27.14
N PRO A 273 4.37 14.00 27.67
CA PRO A 273 5.05 12.90 26.99
C PRO A 273 4.10 11.71 26.75
N GLY A 274 4.19 11.12 25.55
CA GLY A 274 3.34 9.99 25.14
C GLY A 274 1.98 10.37 24.54
N ARG A 275 1.64 11.66 24.51
CA ARG A 275 0.40 12.15 23.89
C ARG A 275 0.48 12.00 22.38
N VAL A 276 -0.57 11.46 21.75
CA VAL A 276 -0.66 11.42 20.29
C VAL A 276 -0.53 12.84 19.72
N ARG A 277 0.39 13.00 18.75
CA ARG A 277 0.70 14.25 18.06
C ARG A 277 0.24 14.21 16.61
N MET A 278 0.38 13.07 15.96
CA MET A 278 0.01 12.89 14.55
C MET A 278 -0.47 11.47 14.28
N ILE A 279 -1.43 11.34 13.35
CA ILE A 279 -1.86 10.06 12.79
C ILE A 279 -1.88 10.24 11.28
N THR A 280 -0.98 9.57 10.57
CA THR A 280 -0.79 9.71 9.12
C THR A 280 -0.52 8.36 8.46
N SER A 281 -0.59 8.30 7.13
CA SER A 281 -0.17 7.10 6.39
C SER A 281 1.29 6.77 6.69
N ALA A 282 1.58 5.53 7.07
CA ALA A 282 2.96 5.04 7.16
C ALA A 282 3.55 4.87 5.74
N PRO A 283 4.89 4.72 5.59
CA PRO A 283 5.44 4.05 4.42
C PRO A 283 4.62 2.78 4.17
N PHE A 284 4.23 2.49 2.92
CA PHE A 284 3.44 1.30 2.64
C PHE A 284 4.38 0.13 2.36
N SER A 285 4.01 -1.04 2.89
CA SER A 285 4.67 -2.31 2.61
C SER A 285 3.68 -3.15 1.84
N ALA A 286 4.20 -3.91 0.90
CA ALA A 286 3.42 -4.73 0.02
C ALA A 286 4.31 -5.87 -0.51
N TYR A 287 3.75 -6.85 -1.21
CA TYR A 287 4.49 -7.88 -1.94
C TYR A 287 3.63 -8.45 -3.08
N PHE A 288 4.21 -9.28 -3.94
CA PHE A 288 3.51 -9.93 -5.04
C PHE A 288 3.60 -11.44 -4.94
N GLU A 289 2.55 -12.14 -5.38
CA GLU A 289 2.54 -13.60 -5.53
C GLU A 289 1.89 -14.02 -6.85
N ALA A 290 2.43 -15.08 -7.46
CA ALA A 290 1.82 -15.76 -8.59
C ALA A 290 1.09 -17.01 -8.07
N VAL A 291 -0.16 -17.20 -8.51
CA VAL A 291 -0.99 -18.33 -8.11
C VAL A 291 -1.21 -19.24 -9.32
N GLU A 292 -0.89 -20.52 -9.17
CA GLU A 292 -1.07 -21.59 -10.18
C GLU A 292 -2.43 -22.30 -10.11
#